data_AF-A0A450YV34-F1
#
_entry.id   AF-A0A450YV34-F1
#
_cell.length_a   1.000
_cell.length_b   1.000
_cell.length_c   1.000
_cell.angle_alpha   90.00
_cell.angle_beta   90.00
_cell.angle_gamma   90.00
#
_symmetry.space_group_name_H-M   'P 1'
#
loop_
_entity.id
_entity.type
_entity.pdbx_description
1 polymer ?
#
loop_
_entity_poly.entity_id
_entity_poly.type
_entity_poly.pdbx_seq_one_letter_code
_entity_poly.pdbx_strand_id
1 'polypeptide(L)'
;MRRNTHLRAQEGLAELEPDPNKRIKYIDFIAQYANLSEAEQAQYEAYLQQSSHKEAIMGPVQQAIEESRQQGIQKGREEGKQEKAVEVARTLLGKGIATDVISEASGLSEEEIQKLSIH
;
A
#
# COMPACT_ATOMS: atom_id res chain seq x y z
N MET A 1 7.67 -2.49 -31.94
CA MET A 1 8.66 -1.43 -31.63
C MET A 1 8.58 -1.02 -30.15
N ARG A 2 7.38 -0.75 -29.61
CA ARG A 2 7.15 -0.31 -28.22
C ARG A 2 7.72 -1.24 -27.14
N ARG A 3 7.49 -2.56 -27.25
CA ARG A 3 8.05 -3.57 -26.33
C ARG A 3 9.58 -3.51 -26.19
N ASN A 4 10.30 -3.32 -27.31
CA ASN A 4 11.76 -3.30 -27.29
C ASN A 4 12.30 -2.02 -26.64
N THR A 5 11.65 -0.88 -26.90
CA THR A 5 11.96 0.39 -26.24
C THR A 5 11.68 0.32 -24.73
N HIS A 6 10.56 -0.28 -24.33
CA HIS A 6 10.20 -0.49 -22.92
C HIS A 6 11.27 -1.31 -22.18
N LEU A 7 11.64 -2.46 -22.74
CA LEU A 7 12.65 -3.34 -22.15
C LEU A 7 14.00 -2.64 -21.99
N ARG A 8 14.52 -2.02 -23.05
CA ARG A 8 15.82 -1.32 -23.00
C ARG A 8 15.82 -0.17 -21.99
N ALA A 9 14.68 0.51 -21.83
CA ALA A 9 14.55 1.57 -20.85
C ALA A 9 14.65 1.03 -19.42
N GLN A 10 14.04 -0.12 -19.12
CA GLN A 10 14.14 -0.74 -17.79
C GLN A 10 15.49 -1.39 -17.52
N GLU A 11 16.10 -2.03 -18.51
CA GLU A 11 17.47 -2.57 -18.41
C GLU A 11 18.46 -1.43 -18.14
N GLY A 12 18.41 -0.35 -18.93
CA GLY A 12 19.25 0.82 -18.71
C GLY A 12 19.00 1.48 -17.36
N LEU A 13 17.75 1.55 -16.90
CA LEU A 13 17.44 2.03 -15.54
C LEU A 13 18.05 1.14 -14.45
N ALA A 14 17.99 -0.18 -14.61
CA ALA A 14 18.58 -1.13 -13.66
C ALA A 14 20.11 -1.02 -13.61
N GLU A 15 20.75 -0.65 -14.71
CA GLU A 15 22.20 -0.42 -14.78
C GLU A 15 22.63 0.96 -14.23
N LEU A 16 21.87 2.02 -14.53
CA LEU A 16 22.28 3.40 -14.29
C LEU A 16 21.87 3.95 -12.92
N GLU A 17 20.76 3.48 -12.35
CA GLU A 17 20.26 3.97 -11.07
C GLU A 17 20.50 2.91 -10.00
N PRO A 18 21.39 3.09 -9.00
CA PRO A 18 21.61 2.08 -7.95
C PRO A 18 20.50 2.04 -6.89
N ASP A 19 19.71 3.11 -6.71
CA ASP A 19 18.69 3.20 -5.65
C ASP A 19 17.38 2.48 -6.07
N PRO A 20 17.00 1.38 -5.39
CA PRO A 20 15.76 0.66 -5.67
C PRO A 20 14.51 1.53 -5.60
N ASN A 21 14.46 2.50 -4.69
CA ASN A 21 13.31 3.39 -4.51
C ASN A 21 13.13 4.33 -5.70
N LYS A 22 14.22 4.77 -6.31
CA LYS A 22 14.17 5.56 -7.54
C LYS A 22 13.82 4.69 -8.73
N ARG A 23 14.37 3.47 -8.83
CA ARG A 23 13.99 2.51 -9.88
C ARG A 23 12.49 2.27 -9.90
N ILE A 24 11.87 2.00 -8.75
CA ILE A 24 10.42 1.75 -8.65
C ILE A 24 9.62 2.91 -9.26
N LYS A 25 9.97 4.15 -8.90
CA LYS A 25 9.29 5.35 -9.44
C LYS A 25 9.40 5.42 -10.96
N TYR A 26 10.58 5.18 -11.52
CA TYR A 26 10.80 5.26 -12.97
C TYR A 26 10.25 4.06 -13.74
N ILE A 27 10.24 2.86 -13.16
CA ILE A 27 9.66 1.65 -13.77
C ILE A 27 8.18 1.86 -14.10
N ASP A 28 7.41 2.43 -13.16
CA ASP A 28 5.99 2.71 -13.35
C ASP A 28 5.76 3.70 -14.49
N PHE A 29 6.52 4.80 -14.52
CA PHE A 29 6.48 5.74 -15.64
C PHE A 29 6.85 5.09 -16.98
N ILE A 30 7.91 4.27 -17.02
CA ILE A 30 8.32 3.58 -18.25
C ILE A 30 7.23 2.62 -18.74
N ALA A 31 6.51 1.94 -17.84
CA ALA A 31 5.38 1.08 -18.17
C ALA A 31 4.19 1.89 -18.72
N GLN A 32 3.82 2.98 -18.06
CA GLN A 32 2.71 3.83 -18.48
C GLN A 32 2.94 4.44 -19.87
N TYR A 33 4.14 4.98 -20.13
CA TYR A 33 4.47 5.60 -21.42
C TYR A 33 4.70 4.58 -22.54
N ALA A 34 5.12 3.35 -22.21
CA ALA A 34 5.26 2.30 -23.22
C ALA A 34 3.91 1.91 -23.83
N ASN A 35 2.81 2.06 -23.07
CA ASN A 35 1.43 1.79 -23.49
C ASN A 35 1.33 0.48 -24.28
N LEU A 36 1.85 -0.59 -23.68
CA LEU A 36 1.88 -1.92 -24.26
C LEU A 36 0.46 -2.48 -24.31
N SER A 37 0.12 -3.12 -25.42
CA SER A 37 -1.08 -3.96 -25.48
C SER A 37 -0.94 -5.18 -24.56
N GLU A 38 -2.05 -5.82 -24.19
CA GLU A 38 -2.04 -7.06 -23.39
C GLU A 38 -1.13 -8.14 -24.00
N ALA A 39 -1.13 -8.28 -25.34
CA ALA A 39 -0.27 -9.23 -26.04
C ALA A 39 1.23 -8.85 -25.93
N GLU A 40 1.56 -7.56 -26.03
CA GLU A 40 2.95 -7.09 -25.85
C GLU A 40 3.41 -7.22 -24.41
N GLN A 41 2.51 -6.99 -23.45
CA GLN A 41 2.76 -7.17 -22.04
C GLN A 41 3.03 -8.65 -21.70
N ALA A 42 2.19 -9.58 -22.17
CA ALA A 42 2.40 -11.01 -21.97
C ALA A 42 3.74 -11.48 -22.56
N GLN A 43 4.13 -10.98 -23.73
CA GLN A 43 5.44 -11.27 -24.33
C GLN A 43 6.59 -10.68 -23.53
N TYR A 44 6.43 -9.47 -23.00
CA TYR A 44 7.43 -8.83 -22.14
C TYR A 44 7.62 -9.61 -20.84
N GLU A 45 6.53 -10.02 -20.19
CA GLU A 45 6.57 -10.84 -18.98
C GLU A 45 7.24 -12.21 -19.25
N ALA A 46 6.90 -12.87 -20.36
CA ALA A 46 7.54 -14.13 -20.76
C ALA A 46 9.05 -13.96 -21.01
N TYR A 47 9.47 -12.83 -21.60
CA TYR A 47 10.87 -12.51 -21.79
C TYR A 47 11.58 -12.27 -20.46
N LEU A 48 10.99 -11.47 -19.55
CA LEU A 48 11.55 -11.20 -18.23
C LEU A 48 11.81 -12.47 -17.44
N GLN A 49 10.96 -13.50 -17.55
CA GLN A 49 11.19 -14.78 -16.87
C GLN A 49 12.51 -15.45 -17.25
N GLN A 50 13.05 -15.15 -18.44
CA GLN A 50 14.30 -15.70 -18.96
C GLN A 50 15.46 -14.68 -18.93
N SER A 51 15.20 -13.43 -18.55
CA SER A 51 16.20 -12.36 -18.53
C SER A 51 17.05 -12.39 -17.27
N SER A 52 18.35 -12.18 -17.40
CA SER A 52 19.28 -11.98 -16.27
C SER A 52 19.03 -10.69 -15.49
N HIS A 53 18.24 -9.75 -16.04
CA HIS A 53 17.90 -8.49 -15.37
C HIS A 53 16.59 -8.59 -14.57
N LYS A 54 15.94 -9.76 -14.54
CA LYS A 54 14.66 -9.97 -13.87
C LYS A 54 14.69 -9.50 -12.43
N GLU A 55 15.65 -9.95 -11.63
CA GLU A 55 15.73 -9.60 -10.20
C GLU A 55 15.99 -8.10 -10.02
N ALA A 56 16.80 -7.50 -10.89
CA ALA A 56 17.12 -6.07 -10.82
C ALA A 56 15.94 -5.17 -11.16
N ILE A 57 15.04 -5.61 -12.05
CA ILE A 57 13.83 -4.90 -12.48
C ILE A 57 12.66 -5.21 -11.54
N MET A 58 12.38 -6.49 -11.27
CA MET A 58 11.20 -6.94 -10.55
C MET A 58 11.37 -6.98 -9.04
N GLY A 59 12.59 -7.18 -8.53
CA GLY A 59 12.86 -7.31 -7.10
C GLY A 59 12.39 -6.08 -6.30
N PRO A 60 12.81 -4.85 -6.67
CA PRO A 60 12.34 -3.63 -6.03
C PRO A 60 10.81 -3.47 -6.08
N VAL A 61 10.20 -3.80 -7.23
CA VAL A 61 8.74 -3.71 -7.42
C VAL A 61 8.01 -4.68 -6.49
N GLN A 62 8.46 -5.92 -6.40
CA GLN A 62 7.87 -6.93 -5.52
C GLN A 62 7.99 -6.52 -4.04
N GLN A 63 9.15 -6.00 -3.64
CA GLN A 63 9.34 -5.51 -2.28
C GLN A 63 8.38 -4.37 -1.95
N ALA A 64 8.24 -3.38 -2.86
CA ALA A 64 7.31 -2.26 -2.66
C ALA A 64 5.84 -2.71 -2.56
N ILE A 65 5.43 -3.69 -3.36
CA ILE A 65 4.08 -4.28 -3.28
C ILE A 65 3.88 -4.95 -1.92
N GLU A 66 4.85 -5.71 -1.44
CA GLU A 66 4.73 -6.39 -0.15
C GLU A 66 4.71 -5.39 1.02
N GLU A 67 5.58 -4.38 1.01
CA GLU A 67 5.62 -3.32 2.03
C GLU A 67 4.31 -2.53 2.04
N SER A 68 3.81 -2.09 0.88
CA SER A 68 2.55 -1.35 0.80
C SER A 68 1.35 -2.20 1.25
N ARG A 69 1.33 -3.49 0.92
CA ARG A 69 0.32 -4.44 1.41
C ARG A 69 0.35 -4.57 2.93
N GLN A 70 1.54 -4.72 3.52
CA GLN A 70 1.70 -4.82 4.96
C GLN A 70 1.26 -3.53 5.67
N GLN A 71 1.66 -2.37 5.15
CA GLN A 71 1.23 -1.06 5.66
C GLN A 71 -0.28 -0.91 5.59
N GLY A 72 -0.91 -1.30 4.47
CA GLY A 72 -2.36 -1.26 4.30
C GLY A 72 -3.09 -2.15 5.30
N ILE A 73 -2.59 -3.38 5.53
CA ILE A 73 -3.16 -4.29 6.53
C ILE A 73 -3.01 -3.73 7.94
N GLN A 74 -1.85 -3.17 8.28
CA GLN A 74 -1.61 -2.60 9.60
C GLN A 74 -2.52 -1.39 9.84
N LYS A 75 -2.57 -0.46 8.90
CA LYS A 75 -3.44 0.72 8.96
C LYS A 75 -4.91 0.32 9.06
N GLY A 76 -5.38 -0.62 8.25
CA GLY A 76 -6.77 -1.10 8.30
C GLY A 76 -7.11 -1.78 9.63
N ARG A 77 -6.16 -2.47 10.27
CA ARG A 77 -6.35 -3.04 11.62
C ARG A 77 -6.43 -1.97 12.70
N GLU A 78 -5.61 -0.93 12.61
CA GLU A 78 -5.62 0.19 13.56
C GLU A 78 -6.91 1.01 13.42
N GLU A 79 -7.28 1.38 12.19
CA GLU A 79 -8.52 2.09 11.88
C GLU A 79 -9.74 1.28 12.34
N GLY A 80 -9.80 -0.02 12.02
CA GLY A 80 -10.90 -0.89 12.45
C GLY A 80 -11.01 -1.04 13.97
N LYS A 81 -9.88 -1.09 14.69
CA LYS A 81 -9.88 -1.09 16.16
C LYS A 81 -10.44 0.23 16.71
N GLN A 82 -9.98 1.37 16.17
CA GLN A 82 -10.43 2.69 16.60
C GLN A 82 -11.91 2.90 16.30
N GLU A 83 -12.37 2.55 15.10
CA GLU A 83 -13.79 2.62 14.71
C GLU A 83 -14.64 1.77 15.64
N LYS A 84 -14.20 0.55 15.96
CA LYS A 84 -14.95 -0.32 16.88
C LYS A 84 -15.00 0.25 18.29
N ALA A 85 -13.89 0.81 18.78
CA ALA A 85 -13.83 1.47 20.09
C ALA A 85 -14.82 2.64 20.16
N VAL A 86 -14.87 3.47 19.11
CA VAL A 86 -15.82 4.58 19.00
C VAL A 86 -17.27 4.09 18.92
N GLU A 87 -17.57 3.04 18.15
CA GLU A 87 -18.90 2.44 18.05
C GLU A 87 -19.40 1.93 19.42
N VAL A 88 -18.54 1.23 20.15
CA VAL A 88 -18.82 0.74 21.51
C VAL A 88 -19.08 1.92 22.44
N ALA A 89 -18.20 2.93 22.46
CA ALA A 89 -18.35 4.09 23.32
C ALA A 89 -19.66 4.85 23.07
N ARG A 90 -20.00 5.11 21.80
CA ARG A 90 -21.28 5.74 21.43
C ARG A 90 -22.48 4.93 21.88
N THR A 91 -22.43 3.61 21.73
CA THR A 91 -23.52 2.71 22.15
C THR A 91 -23.73 2.75 23.66
N LEU A 92 -22.66 2.76 24.44
CA LEU A 92 -22.73 2.80 25.90
C LEU A 92 -23.14 4.18 26.42
N LEU A 93 -22.66 5.27 25.80
CA LEU A 93 -23.12 6.64 26.08
C LEU A 93 -24.63 6.76 25.86
N GLY A 94 -25.16 6.23 24.75
CA GLY A 94 -26.59 6.22 24.46
C GLY A 94 -27.42 5.39 25.46
N LYS A 95 -26.78 4.52 26.24
CA LYS A 95 -27.40 3.75 27.33
C LYS A 95 -27.25 4.43 28.70
N GLY A 96 -26.62 5.60 28.78
CA GLY A 96 -26.38 6.33 30.02
C GLY A 96 -25.35 5.67 30.94
N ILE A 97 -24.43 4.88 30.39
CA ILE A 97 -23.33 4.27 31.15
C ILE A 97 -22.30 5.36 31.51
N ALA A 98 -21.70 5.24 32.69
CA ALA A 98 -20.73 6.19 33.20
C ALA A 98 -19.41 6.19 32.37
N THR A 99 -18.83 7.37 32.17
CA THR A 99 -17.69 7.61 31.28
C THR A 99 -16.45 6.78 31.64
N ASP A 100 -16.19 6.57 32.93
CA ASP A 100 -15.11 5.73 33.45
C ASP A 100 -15.27 4.27 33.01
N VAL A 101 -16.49 3.71 33.12
CA VAL A 101 -16.81 2.35 32.67
C VAL A 101 -16.71 2.24 31.14
N ILE A 102 -17.10 3.28 30.41
CA ILE A 102 -16.97 3.33 28.95
C ILE A 102 -15.50 3.37 28.54
N SER A 103 -14.66 4.12 29.25
CA SER A 103 -13.22 4.19 29.01
C SER A 103 -12.58 2.81 29.15
N GLU A 104 -12.91 2.09 30.23
CA GLU A 104 -12.43 0.72 30.44
C GLU A 104 -12.90 -0.25 29.34
N ALA A 105 -14.18 -0.19 28.95
CA ALA A 105 -14.76 -1.13 28.00
C ALA A 105 -14.38 -0.87 26.53
N SER A 106 -14.21 0.39 26.13
CA SER A 106 -13.88 0.78 24.75
C SER A 106 -12.39 0.92 24.50
N GLY A 107 -11.59 1.11 25.55
CA GLY A 107 -10.16 1.44 25.44
C GLY A 107 -9.88 2.88 24.99
N LEU A 108 -10.91 3.73 24.89
CA LEU A 108 -10.76 5.16 24.64
C LEU A 108 -10.48 5.91 25.94
N SER A 109 -9.75 7.01 25.85
CA SER A 109 -9.62 7.95 26.96
C SER A 109 -10.94 8.66 27.26
N GLU A 110 -11.13 9.10 28.50
CA GLU A 110 -12.29 9.92 28.87
C GLU A 110 -12.41 11.18 28.02
N GLU A 111 -11.28 11.80 27.62
CA GLU A 111 -11.26 12.96 26.72
C GLU A 111 -11.82 12.64 25.33
N GLU A 112 -11.47 11.48 24.76
CA GLU A 112 -12.02 11.01 23.49
C GLU A 112 -13.52 10.74 23.61
N ILE A 113 -13.95 10.12 24.71
CA ILE A 113 -15.37 9.85 24.97
C ILE A 113 -16.16 11.14 25.15
N GLN A 114 -15.60 12.13 25.86
CA GLN A 114 -16.23 13.44 26.05
C GLN A 114 -16.49 14.13 24.69
N LYS A 115 -15.53 14.05 23.76
CA LYS A 115 -15.69 14.59 22.40
C LYS A 115 -16.81 13.90 21.62
N LEU A 116 -17.07 12.61 21.87
CA LEU A 116 -18.17 11.88 21.25
C LEU A 116 -19.56 12.31 21.77
N SER A 117 -19.63 12.93 22.95
CA SER A 117 -20.88 13.38 23.57
C SER A 117 -21.33 14.78 23.16
N ILE A 118 -20.52 15.57 22.45
CA ILE A 118 -20.79 16.99 22.15
C ILE A 118 -21.58 17.17 20.83
N HIS A 119 -22.62 16.38 20.58
CA HIS A 119 -23.53 16.57 19.42
C HIS A 119 -24.99 16.59 19.84
#